data_AF-A0A1Q9UNX1-F1
#
_entry.id   AF-A0A1Q9UNX1-F1
#
_cell.length_a   1.000
_cell.length_b   1.000
_cell.length_c   1.000
_cell.angle_alpha   90.00
_cell.angle_beta   90.00
_cell.angle_gamma   90.00
#
_symmetry.space_group_name_H-M   'P 1'
#
loop_
_entity.id
_entity.type
_entity.pdbx_description
1 polymer ?
#
loop_
_entity_poly.entity_id
_entity_poly.type
_entity_poly.pdbx_seq_one_letter_code
_entity_poly.pdbx_strand_id
1 'polypeptide(L)' 'MVDRTAIWRAVHEERRRLTSDLQGISPEEWQTPSLGWGWSVHDVGAHLTDSASRPGSEGVKSGETGSVRRSV' A
#
# COMPACT_ATOMS: atom_id res chain seq x y z
N MET A 1 -5.38 -27.51 8.96
CA MET A 1 -4.45 -26.88 7.99
C MET A 1 -5.30 -26.12 6.99
N VAL A 2 -5.10 -24.81 6.81
CA VAL A 2 -5.91 -24.00 5.89
C VAL A 2 -5.50 -24.32 4.45
N ASP A 3 -6.48 -24.55 3.57
CA ASP A 3 -6.23 -24.84 2.16
C ASP A 3 -5.75 -23.58 1.40
N ARG A 4 -4.85 -23.77 0.42
CA ARG A 4 -4.30 -22.69 -0.40
C ARG A 4 -5.38 -21.94 -1.17
N THR A 5 -6.42 -22.62 -1.63
CA THR A 5 -7.56 -22.00 -2.32
C THR A 5 -8.37 -21.13 -1.36
N ALA A 6 -8.55 -21.58 -0.12
CA ALA A 6 -9.22 -20.80 0.91
C ALA A 6 -8.43 -19.52 1.24
N ILE A 7 -7.11 -19.60 1.33
CA ILE A 7 -6.23 -18.44 1.53
C ILE A 7 -6.37 -17.44 0.36
N TRP A 8 -6.24 -17.91 -0.88
CA TRP A 8 -6.33 -17.02 -2.04
C TRP A 8 -7.73 -16.41 -2.20
N ARG A 9 -8.79 -17.15 -1.88
CA ARG A 9 -10.16 -16.61 -1.85
C ARG A 9 -10.26 -15.45 -0.84
N ALA A 10 -9.71 -15.61 0.36
CA ALA A 10 -9.67 -14.54 1.35
C ALA A 10 -8.87 -13.33 0.86
N VAL A 11 -7.69 -13.53 0.26
CA VAL A 11 -6.89 -12.44 -0.31
C VAL A 11 -7.66 -11.66 -1.38
N HIS A 12 -8.38 -12.34 -2.27
CA HIS A 12 -9.19 -11.66 -3.30
C HIS A 12 -10.39 -10.90 -2.72
N GLU A 13 -10.99 -11.41 -1.64
CA GLU A 13 -12.07 -10.73 -0.94
C GLU A 13 -11.57 -9.45 -0.27
N GLU A 14 -10.48 -9.52 0.50
CA GLU A 14 -9.92 -8.34 1.17
C GLU A 14 -9.39 -7.31 0.17
N ARG A 15 -8.80 -7.73 -0.97
CA ARG A 15 -8.40 -6.79 -2.03
C ARG A 15 -9.60 -6.05 -2.64
N ARG A 16 -10.75 -6.72 -2.82
CA ARG A 16 -11.98 -6.07 -3.31
C ARG A 16 -12.53 -5.07 -2.30
N ARG A 17 -12.52 -5.42 -1.01
CA ARG A 17 -12.93 -4.50 0.07
C ARG A 17 -12.04 -3.27 0.11
N LEU A 18 -10.71 -3.46 0.10
CA LEU A 18 -9.76 -2.37 0.04
C LEU A 18 -10.00 -1.45 -1.17
N THR A 19 -10.22 -2.00 -2.36
CA THR A 19 -10.57 -1.17 -3.53
C THR A 19 -11.87 -0.40 -3.32
N SER A 20 -12.90 -1.01 -2.72
CA SER A 20 -14.15 -0.32 -2.41
C SER A 20 -13.94 0.85 -1.45
N ASP A 21 -13.11 0.67 -0.43
CA ASP A 21 -12.81 1.73 0.54
C ASP A 21 -12.06 2.90 -0.11
N LEU A 22 -11.12 2.60 -1.02
CA LEU A 22 -10.31 3.60 -1.72
C LEU A 22 -11.07 4.35 -2.83
N GLN A 23 -12.15 3.79 -3.37
CA GLN A 23 -12.95 4.43 -4.43
C GLN A 23 -13.61 5.74 -4.00
N GLY A 24 -13.88 5.91 -2.70
CA GLY A 24 -14.53 7.11 -2.16
C GLY A 24 -13.59 8.26 -1.82
N ILE A 25 -12.27 8.05 -1.94
CA ILE A 25 -11.26 9.00 -1.46
C ILE A 25 -11.02 10.10 -2.51
N SER A 26 -11.12 11.37 -2.08
CA SER A 26 -10.85 12.52 -2.94
C SER A 26 -9.36 12.70 -3.23
N PRO A 27 -8.97 13.37 -4.32
CA PRO A 27 -7.56 13.64 -4.64
C PRO A 27 -6.78 14.34 -3.51
N GLU A 28 -7.45 15.18 -2.72
CA GLU A 28 -6.88 15.87 -1.58
C GLU A 28 -6.67 14.91 -0.40
N GLU A 29 -7.64 14.03 -0.15
CA GLU A 29 -7.56 13.02 0.91
C GLU A 29 -6.47 11.98 0.65
N TRP A 30 -6.16 11.69 -0.63
CA TRP A 30 -5.04 10.84 -1.02
C TRP A 30 -3.68 11.35 -0.52
N GLN A 31 -3.54 12.67 -0.30
CA GLN A 31 -2.32 13.29 0.22
C GLN A 31 -2.29 13.35 1.75
N THR A 32 -3.34 12.88 2.43
CA THR A 32 -3.40 12.87 3.89
C THR A 32 -2.26 12.01 4.43
N PRO A 33 -1.46 12.53 5.38
CA PRO A 33 -0.46 11.72 6.07
C PRO A 33 -1.13 10.55 6.78
N SER A 34 -0.69 9.34 6.45
CA SER A 34 -1.07 8.12 7.14
C SER A 34 -0.37 8.03 8.51
N LEU A 35 -0.91 7.17 9.37
CA LEU A 35 -0.32 6.89 10.69
C LEU A 35 1.00 6.12 10.61
N GLY A 36 1.36 5.61 9.43
CA GLY A 36 2.62 4.91 9.18
C GLY A 36 3.69 5.86 8.64
N TRP A 37 4.78 6.02 9.41
CA TRP A 37 6.11 6.48 8.96
C TRP A 37 6.18 7.66 7.97
N GLY A 38 5.26 8.63 8.07
CA GLY A 38 5.28 9.82 7.20
C GLY A 38 4.85 9.58 5.76
N TRP A 39 4.19 8.45 5.48
CA TRP A 39 3.65 8.13 4.15
C TRP A 39 2.25 8.72 3.99
N SER A 40 1.92 9.20 2.79
CA SER A 40 0.54 9.55 2.44
C SER A 40 -0.32 8.28 2.25
N VAL A 41 -1.64 8.44 2.23
CA VAL A 41 -2.56 7.35 1.82
C VAL A 41 -2.20 6.80 0.43
N HIS A 42 -1.77 7.69 -0.49
CA HIS A 42 -1.30 7.29 -1.81
C HIS A 42 -0.05 6.41 -1.76
N ASP A 43 0.94 6.78 -0.96
CA ASP A 43 2.20 6.01 -0.83
C ASP A 43 1.95 4.61 -0.29
N VAL A 44 1.05 4.49 0.70
CA VAL A 44 0.61 3.19 1.24
C VAL A 44 -0.06 2.35 0.14
N GLY A 45 -0.99 2.93 -0.61
CA GLY A 45 -1.68 2.24 -1.71
C GLY A 45 -0.72 1.78 -2.82
N ALA A 46 0.23 2.64 -3.19
CA ALA A 46 1.27 2.31 -4.16
C ALA A 46 2.16 1.15 -3.68
N HIS A 47 2.58 1.17 -2.41
CA HIS A 47 3.40 0.12 -1.81
C HIS A 47 2.68 -1.24 -1.76
N LEU A 48 1.41 -1.25 -1.38
CA LEU A 48 0.59 -2.47 -1.37
C LEU A 48 0.42 -3.06 -2.78
N THR A 49 0.30 -2.19 -3.78
CA THR A 49 0.13 -2.60 -5.19
C THR A 49 1.44 -3.15 -5.77
N ASP A 50 2.59 -2.52 -5.49
CA ASP A 50 3.90 -3.04 -5.92
C ASP A 50 4.17 -4.44 -5.34
N SER A 51 3.88 -4.62 -4.06
CA SER A 51 3.99 -5.92 -3.36
C SER A 51 3.06 -6.99 -3.97
N ALA A 52 1.91 -6.59 -4.50
CA ALA A 52 0.96 -7.49 -5.14
C ALA A 52 1.30 -7.82 -6.61
N SER A 53 2.04 -6.95 -7.29
CA SER A 53 2.42 -7.10 -8.70
C SER A 53 3.62 -8.01 -8.90
N ARG A 54 4.49 -8.17 -7.89
CA ARG A 54 5.68 -9.02 -7.99
C ARG A 54 5.39 -10.45 -7.56
N PRO A 55 5.36 -11.43 -8.47
CA PRO A 55 5.39 -12.83 -8.07
C PRO A 55 6.78 -13.19 -7.54
N GLY A 56 6.91 -13.24 -6.21
CA GLY A 56 7.98 -13.97 -5.51
C GLY A 56 9.39 -13.37 -5.54
N SER A 57 9.61 -12.17 -4.99
CA SER A 57 10.98 -11.70 -4.73
C SER A 57 11.19 -11.28 -3.28
N GLU A 58 12.10 -12.00 -2.63
CA GLU A 58 12.84 -11.64 -1.43
C GLU A 58 13.42 -10.20 -1.52
N GLY A 59 13.41 -9.53 -0.37
CA GLY A 59 14.33 -8.46 0.07
C GLY A 59 14.76 -7.38 -0.93
N VAL A 60 14.13 -6.21 -0.85
CA VAL A 60 14.80 -4.92 -1.14
C VAL A 60 14.59 -3.96 0.03
N LYS A 61 15.68 -3.29 0.40
CA LYS A 61 16.04 -2.79 1.72
C LYS A 61 15.21 -1.61 2.24
N SER A 62 14.99 -1.63 3.57
CA SER A 62 14.88 -0.43 4.38
C SER A 62 16.17 0.39 4.34
N GLY A 63 16.03 1.71 4.21
CA GLY A 63 17.08 2.72 4.30
C GLY A 63 17.11 3.60 3.04
N GLU A 64 17.01 4.93 3.09
CA GLU A 64 17.14 5.91 4.16
C GLU A 64 16.41 7.20 3.78
N THR A 65 16.12 7.97 4.82
CA THR A 65 15.74 9.38 4.92
C THR A 65 16.22 10.33 3.82
N GLY A 66 15.36 11.26 3.41
CA GLY A 66 15.73 12.39 2.58
C GLY A 66 14.68 13.50 2.54
N SER A 67 14.29 14.02 3.71
CA SER A 67 13.69 15.36 3.80
C SER A 67 14.68 16.38 3.21
N VAL A 68 14.49 16.76 1.95
CA VAL A 68 15.08 17.98 1.40
C VAL A 68 13.94 18.95 1.15
N ARG A 69 13.64 19.73 2.20
CA ARG A 69 13.13 21.08 2.01
C ARG A 69 14.20 21.85 1.24
N ARG A 70 13.85 22.38 0.07
CA ARG A 70 14.46 23.63 -0.42
C ARG A 70 13.39 24.55 -0.96
N SER A 71 12.94 25.44 -0.08
CA SER A 71 12.51 26.78 -0.43
C SER A 71 13.72 27.52 -1.00
N VAL A 72 13.66 27.94 -2.27
CA VAL A 72 13.65 29.32 -2.79
C VAL A 72 13.72 29.27 -4.31
#